data_AF-A0A9P6TNU4-F1
#
_entry.id   AF-A0A9P6TNU4-F1
#
_cell.length_a   1.000
_cell.length_b   1.000
_cell.length_c   1.000
_cell.angle_alpha   90.00
_cell.angle_beta   90.00
_cell.angle_gamma   90.00
#
_symmetry.space_group_name_H-M   'P 1'
#
loop_
_entity.id
_entity.type
_entity.pdbx_description
1 polymer ?
#
loop_
_entity_poly.entity_id
_entity_poly.type
_entity_poly.pdbx_seq_one_letter_code
_entity_poly.pdbx_strand_id
1 'polypeptide(L)' 'MPIAKIVTNPHFAFLTPEKLIRSAPSLATWGAAAGVAVALFGSDVPLVKQDILSKIPIAGSYWAIPAAEEE' A
#
# COMPACT_ATOMS: atom_id res chain seq x y z
N MET A 1 -23.35 12.58 -43.85
CA MET A 1 -23.36 13.29 -42.55
C MET A 1 -22.54 12.45 -41.57
N PRO A 2 -21.44 12.95 -40.99
CA PRO A 2 -20.68 12.18 -40.00
C PRO A 2 -21.51 12.04 -38.72
N ILE A 3 -21.75 10.81 -38.29
CA ILE A 3 -22.47 10.50 -37.05
C ILE A 3 -21.49 10.71 -35.90
N ALA A 4 -21.76 11.69 -35.03
CA ALA A 4 -20.95 11.93 -33.85
C ALA A 4 -21.03 10.70 -32.92
N LYS A 5 -19.89 10.06 -32.66
CA LYS A 5 -19.79 8.92 -31.76
C LYS A 5 -19.79 9.43 -30.32
N ILE A 6 -20.83 9.12 -29.55
CA ILE A 6 -20.92 9.51 -28.15
C ILE A 6 -19.92 8.65 -27.37
N VAL A 7 -18.82 9.26 -26.92
CA VAL A 7 -17.83 8.62 -26.04
C VAL A 7 -18.20 8.97 -24.60
N THR A 8 -19.04 8.14 -23.98
CA THR A 8 -19.34 8.26 -22.55
C THR A 8 -18.15 7.74 -21.74
N ASN A 9 -17.52 8.61 -20.96
CA ASN A 9 -16.52 8.22 -19.97
C ASN A 9 -17.25 7.87 -18.66
N PRO A 10 -17.33 6.60 -18.25
CA PRO A 10 -18.03 6.23 -17.03
C PRO A 10 -17.36 6.90 -15.83
N HIS A 11 -18.12 7.69 -15.08
CA HIS A 11 -17.62 8.40 -13.90
C HIS A 11 -18.55 8.16 -12.72
N PHE A 12 -17.98 7.92 -11.54
CA PHE A 12 -18.72 7.82 -10.29
C PHE A 12 -18.58 9.13 -9.55
N ALA A 13 -19.65 9.93 -9.55
CA ALA A 13 -19.63 11.32 -9.07
C ALA A 13 -18.46 12.11 -9.69
N PHE A 14 -17.38 12.35 -8.94
CA PHE A 14 -16.20 13.12 -9.37
C PHE A 14 -14.99 12.25 -9.81
N LEU A 15 -15.07 10.92 -9.62
CA LEU A 15 -14.01 9.97 -9.96
C LEU A 15 -14.22 9.44 -11.39
N THR A 16 -13.29 9.80 -12.28
CA THR A 16 -13.17 9.19 -13.61
C THR A 16 -11.96 8.24 -13.62
N PRO A 17 -11.98 7.15 -14.42
CA PRO A 17 -10.84 6.25 -14.55
C PRO A 17 -9.55 6.98 -14.93
N GLU A 18 -9.66 7.97 -15.82
CA GLU A 18 -8.54 8.80 -16.26
C GLU A 18 -7.93 9.64 -15.13
N LYS A 19 -8.77 10.21 -14.24
CA LYS A 19 -8.29 10.94 -13.05
C LYS A 19 -7.62 10.01 -12.04
N LEU A 20 -8.13 8.78 -11.89
CA LEU A 20 -7.54 7.79 -11.00
C LEU A 20 -6.15 7.38 -11.47
N ILE A 21 -6.00 7.05 -12.75
CA ILE A 21 -4.70 6.70 -13.35
C ILE A 21 -3.72 7.88 -13.21
N ARG A 22 -4.19 9.10 -13.45
CA ARG A 22 -3.36 10.30 -13.30
C ARG A 22 -2.90 10.56 -11.86
N SER A 23 -3.71 10.18 -10.87
CA SER A 23 -3.40 10.37 -9.44
C SER A 23 -2.64 9.19 -8.84
N ALA A 24 -2.52 8.07 -9.56
CA ALA A 24 -1.89 6.85 -9.08
C ALA A 24 -0.44 7.05 -8.60
N PRO A 25 0.44 7.82 -9.28
CA PRO A 25 1.81 8.02 -8.80
C PRO A 25 1.86 8.72 -7.45
N SER A 26 1.05 9.77 -7.27
CA SER A 26 0.98 10.49 -5.99
C SER A 26 0.43 9.61 -4.87
N LEU A 27 -0.62 8.84 -5.15
CA LEU A 27 -1.17 7.86 -4.20
C LEU A 27 -0.15 6.78 -3.84
N ALA A 28 0.66 6.32 -4.80
CA ALA A 28 1.73 5.37 -4.55
C ALA A 28 2.80 5.97 -3.63
N THR A 29 3.20 7.23 -3.83
CA THR A 29 4.14 7.92 -2.95
C THR A 29 3.58 8.05 -1.53
N TRP A 30 2.32 8.45 -1.39
CA TRP A 30 1.66 8.51 -0.08
C TRP A 30 1.50 7.14 0.57
N GLY A 31 1.18 6.10 -0.20
CA GLY A 31 1.10 4.72 0.26
C GLY A 31 2.46 4.20 0.76
N ALA A 32 3.54 4.51 0.04
CA ALA A 32 4.89 4.18 0.48
C ALA A 32 5.26 4.92 1.77
N ALA A 33 4.98 6.22 1.86
CA ALA A 33 5.23 7.00 3.07
C ALA A 33 4.43 6.48 4.28
N ALA A 34 3.14 6.17 4.08
CA ALA A 34 2.30 5.56 5.10
C ALA A 34 2.82 4.18 5.50
N GLY A 35 3.26 3.35 4.55
CA GLY A 35 3.88 2.05 4.83
C GLY A 35 5.14 2.16 5.68
N VAL A 36 6.02 3.13 5.39
CA VAL A 36 7.20 3.42 6.21
C VAL A 36 6.79 3.90 7.61
N ALA A 37 5.79 4.78 7.72
CA ALA A 37 5.29 5.24 9.02
C ALA A 37 4.74 4.08 9.84
N VAL A 38 3.94 3.19 9.25
CA VAL A 38 3.43 1.99 9.93
C VAL A 38 4.57 1.05 10.32
N ALA A 39 5.59 0.89 9.49
CA ALA A 39 6.76 0.09 9.84
C ALA A 39 7.53 0.68 11.03
N LEU A 40 7.65 2.01 11.11
CA LEU A 40 8.34 2.70 12.20
C LEU A 40 7.54 2.71 13.51
N PHE A 41 6.27 3.10 13.47
CA PHE A 41 5.43 3.20 14.67
C PHE A 41 4.83 1.85 15.09
N GLY A 42 4.59 0.96 14.13
CA GLY A 42 4.10 -0.40 14.36
C GLY A 42 5.19 -1.37 14.80
N SER A 43 6.45 -0.94 14.91
CA SER A 43 7.55 -1.77 15.41
C SER A 43 7.44 -2.14 16.88
N ASP A 44 6.40 -1.70 17.61
CA ASP A 44 6.12 -2.16 18.97
C ASP A 44 5.00 -3.22 19.00
N VAL A 45 4.22 -3.32 17.92
CA VAL A 45 3.11 -4.27 17.81
C VAL A 45 3.65 -5.64 17.37
N PRO A 46 3.49 -6.71 18.16
CA PRO A 46 4.04 -8.03 17.84
C PRO A 46 3.50 -8.59 16.52
N LEU A 47 2.23 -8.32 16.18
CA LEU A 47 1.62 -8.74 14.92
C LEU A 47 2.32 -8.12 13.69
N VAL A 48 2.68 -6.83 13.77
CA VAL A 48 3.34 -6.11 12.68
C VAL A 48 4.78 -6.60 12.49
N LYS A 49 5.49 -6.90 13.60
CA LYS A 49 6.82 -7.52 13.53
C LYS A 49 6.79 -8.86 12.81
N GLN A 50 5.87 -9.74 13.20
CA GLN A 50 5.78 -11.09 12.68
C GLN A 50 5.30 -11.15 11.23
N ASP A 51 4.28 -10.38 10.86
CA ASP A 51 3.67 -10.52 9.54
C ASP A 51 4.32 -9.63 8.48
N ILE A 52 4.80 -8.44 8.86
CA ILE A 52 5.30 -7.44 7.91
C ILE A 52 6.82 -7.35 7.99
N LEU A 53 7.36 -7.04 9.18
CA LEU A 53 8.79 -6.73 9.31
C LEU A 53 9.68 -7.97 9.14
N SER A 54 9.24 -9.15 9.60
CA SER A 54 9.99 -10.41 9.46
C SER A 54 10.17 -10.87 8.00
N LYS A 55 9.31 -10.40 7.09
CA LYS A 55 9.31 -10.76 5.66
C LYS A 55 10.23 -9.87 4.82
N ILE A 56 10.85 -8.86 5.43
CA ILE A 56 11.80 -7.99 4.73
C ILE A 56 13.09 -8.79 4.47
N PRO A 57 13.52 -9.03 3.21
CA PRO A 57 14.60 -9.97 2.90
C PRO A 57 15.98 -9.57 3.46
N ILE A 58 16.20 -8.27 3.74
CA ILE A 58 17.48 -7.76 4.23
C ILE A 58 17.49 -7.60 5.76
N ALA A 59 16.35 -7.21 6.36
CA ALA A 59 16.28 -6.82 7.77
C ALA A 59 15.29 -7.67 8.60
N GLY A 60 14.62 -8.64 7.98
CA GLY A 60 13.60 -9.47 8.63
C GLY A 60 14.15 -10.37 9.74
N SER A 61 15.43 -10.73 9.69
CA SER A 61 16.10 -11.46 10.77
C SER A 61 16.22 -10.66 12.07
N TYR A 62 16.19 -9.33 12.03
CA TYR A 62 16.24 -8.47 13.22
C TYR A 62 14.92 -8.48 14.00
N TRP A 63 13.79 -8.63 13.30
CA TRP A 63 12.45 -8.69 13.89
C TRP A 63 11.88 -10.11 13.94
N ALA A 64 12.66 -11.11 13.54
CA ALA A 64 12.32 -12.50 13.75
C ALA A 64 12.30 -12.77 15.26
N ILE A 65 11.09 -12.84 15.82
CA ILE A 65 10.89 -13.31 17.18
C ILE A 65 11.40 -14.75 17.19
N PRO A 66 12.46 -15.10 17.96
CA PRO A 66 12.73 -16.52 18.21
C PRO A 66 11.44 -17.07 18.79
N ALA A 67 10.85 -18.06 18.11
CA ALA A 67 9.73 -18.80 18.66
C ALA A 67 10.06 -19.10 20.12
N ALA A 68 9.13 -18.76 21.00
CA ALA A 68 9.23 -18.92 22.44
C ALA A 68 10.23 -20.02 22.82
N GLU A 69 11.24 -19.66 23.61
CA GLU A 69 11.79 -20.61 24.57
C GLU A 69 10.59 -21.01 25.44
N GLU A 70 9.90 -22.09 25.03
CA GLU A 70 9.12 -22.92 25.91
C GLU A 70 10.14 -23.57 26.85
N GLU A 71 10.34 -22.96 28.01
CA GLU A 71 10.88 -23.63 29.22
C GLU A 71 9.72 -24.00 30.15
#